data_AF-A0A7S4UCG8-F1
#
_entry.id   AF-A0A7S4UCG8-F1
#
_cell.length_a   1.000
_cell.length_b   1.000
_cell.length_c   1.000
_cell.angle_alpha   90.00
_cell.angle_beta   90.00
_cell.angle_gamma   90.00
#
_symmetry.space_group_name_H-M   'P 1'
#
loop_
_entity.id
_entity.type
_entity.pdbx_description
1 polymer ?
#
loop_
_entity_poly.entity_id
_entity_poly.type
_entity_poly.pdbx_seq_one_letter_code
_entity_poly.pdbx_strand_id
1 'polypeptide(L)'
;MNREGGMVVPMAPASRSRDTMMDAFPDVPLVATGGCAQRKSDATSVEAAVHCEFDPLSSTQLELSRCRAVALQQELLVAYRSPAFRRKLKTLPQDEDKHFRGFRRLVRGVQMEVLPKYGFEASEEGLRLMRDAFKWFVDDPVVSYLTATIAKTLASSMQRRCVEGKLLLHLGPQPKLRILRTAAQPEPPTARNGPSQGERNFFEKAVEEGAVQAWGLPEPYHEEEEEASEASVESEEVQDLTKVPELTKARADALLRELVVAFTNRRFQKNVQLLGDGARPPVDLHSANWQSLDALLAPGVAELALARCEDLLPSYGFAGTAMGLRQVWRAIRPHVEADPLTLEKAAAVLRKLQPHPQQESKEKGERNVQPDLEPTRAKALQRAIVLHWKIIDGLNAPRFQSALNDIHRTFSPSSAEFGRRLRELLQSVYEQVLPRYGYSVDEDGLVDYAMAMGELLAEPDLQVLAISIDSTLSGAWVVEDTYEASAGQRLSRGGVVRLLREHLVAFSDKSFQKRVWALREAMRTGPEDDFLHLAGRKDLAMTLQRTILPKYCLKPDHRGAYSMFLQCARFIFDPEVARLITAINRLLGMEPAAAKAFVQRLQALQEEAVPACKSRRQRV
;
A
#
# COMPACT_ATOMS: atom_id res chain seq x y z
N MET A 1 -4.74 -26.56 89.17
CA MET A 1 -4.91 -27.89 88.53
C MET A 1 -6.05 -27.73 87.53
N ASN A 2 -5.99 -27.86 86.21
CA ASN A 2 -5.00 -28.12 85.16
C ASN A 2 -5.50 -27.28 83.95
N ARG A 3 -4.69 -26.52 83.19
CA ARG A 3 -3.74 -26.92 82.14
C ARG A 3 -4.34 -27.86 81.09
N GLU A 4 -4.62 -27.29 79.90
CA GLU A 4 -4.43 -27.83 78.54
C GLU A 4 -4.86 -26.70 77.57
N GLY A 5 -4.10 -26.20 76.59
CA GLY A 5 -2.92 -26.75 75.92
C GLY A 5 -3.14 -26.84 74.40
N GLY A 6 -3.75 -25.83 73.76
CA GLY A 6 -3.99 -25.81 72.31
C GLY A 6 -2.80 -25.26 71.54
N MET A 7 -2.02 -26.16 70.91
CA MET A 7 -0.91 -25.85 70.02
C MET A 7 -1.36 -25.05 68.78
N VAL A 8 -0.65 -23.95 68.51
CA VAL A 8 -0.70 -23.22 67.23
C VAL A 8 0.41 -23.78 66.33
N VAL A 9 0.04 -24.40 65.22
CA VAL A 9 0.96 -24.85 64.17
C VAL A 9 1.16 -23.70 63.17
N PRO A 10 2.39 -23.26 62.87
CA PRO A 10 2.63 -22.26 61.84
C PRO A 10 2.60 -22.90 60.44
N MET A 11 1.67 -22.45 59.59
CA MET A 11 1.67 -22.76 58.16
C MET A 11 2.89 -22.12 57.47
N ALA A 12 3.75 -22.95 56.89
CA ALA A 12 4.81 -22.54 55.98
C ALA A 12 4.24 -22.16 54.60
N PRO A 13 4.88 -21.24 53.85
CA PRO A 13 4.40 -20.79 52.55
C PRO A 13 4.70 -21.83 51.47
N ALA A 14 3.65 -22.25 50.74
CA ALA A 14 3.79 -23.12 49.58
C ALA A 14 4.46 -22.36 48.42
N SER A 15 5.64 -22.83 48.05
CA SER A 15 6.39 -22.48 46.85
C SER A 15 5.60 -22.90 45.60
N ARG A 16 5.25 -21.93 44.75
CA ARG A 16 4.70 -22.17 43.40
C ARG A 16 5.81 -22.71 42.51
N SER A 17 5.77 -24.01 42.25
CA SER A 17 6.51 -24.63 41.16
C SER A 17 5.92 -24.18 39.83
N ARG A 18 6.70 -23.46 39.03
CA ARG A 18 6.50 -23.31 37.59
C ARG A 18 7.00 -24.60 36.96
N ASP A 19 6.11 -25.51 36.59
CA ASP A 19 6.37 -26.56 35.58
C ASP A 19 5.07 -27.34 35.32
N THR A 20 4.30 -26.90 34.33
CA THR A 20 3.34 -27.70 33.54
C THR A 20 2.69 -26.80 32.49
N MET A 21 3.27 -26.73 31.28
CA MET A 21 2.56 -26.27 30.07
C MET A 21 3.34 -26.60 28.79
N MET A 22 3.56 -27.89 28.54
CA MET A 22 3.98 -28.43 27.23
C MET A 22 3.39 -29.82 27.16
N ASP A 23 2.16 -29.97 26.67
CA ASP A 23 1.62 -31.22 26.11
C ASP A 23 0.20 -30.98 25.58
N ALA A 24 0.07 -30.73 24.26
CA ALA A 24 -1.14 -31.01 23.48
C ALA A 24 -0.93 -30.68 21.98
N PHE A 25 -0.10 -31.47 21.29
CA PHE A 25 -0.32 -31.81 19.88
C PHE A 25 -0.20 -33.34 19.78
N PRO A 26 -1.07 -34.04 19.03
CA PRO A 26 -1.14 -35.49 19.11
C PRO A 26 0.06 -36.16 18.44
N ASP A 27 0.76 -36.98 19.22
CA ASP A 27 1.72 -37.99 18.76
C ASP A 27 1.03 -39.02 17.86
N VAL A 28 1.71 -39.35 16.76
CA VAL A 28 1.32 -40.40 15.81
C VAL A 28 1.86 -41.75 16.35
N PRO A 29 1.06 -42.82 16.46
CA PRO A 29 1.51 -44.06 17.08
C PRO A 29 2.45 -44.84 16.15
N LEU A 30 3.65 -45.16 16.65
CA LEU A 30 4.56 -46.15 16.05
C LEU A 30 4.08 -47.56 16.40
N VAL A 31 3.86 -48.37 15.36
CA VAL A 31 3.55 -49.80 15.44
C VAL A 31 4.79 -50.57 15.88
N ALA A 32 4.61 -51.44 16.87
CA ALA A 32 5.61 -52.35 17.38
C ALA A 32 5.78 -53.58 16.46
N THR A 33 7.02 -53.92 16.13
CA THR A 33 7.44 -55.30 15.83
C THR A 33 8.86 -55.51 16.38
N GLY A 34 9.04 -56.59 17.13
CA GLY A 34 10.27 -56.88 17.87
C GLY A 34 11.34 -57.66 17.12
N GLY A 35 12.50 -57.77 17.78
CA GLY A 35 13.29 -58.99 17.87
C GLY A 35 14.33 -59.31 16.78
N CYS A 36 15.60 -59.22 17.21
CA CYS A 36 16.71 -60.16 16.96
C CYS A 36 17.85 -59.79 15.98
N ALA A 37 19.07 -60.00 16.50
CA ALA A 37 20.35 -60.36 15.86
C ALA A 37 21.26 -59.29 15.23
N GLN A 38 22.52 -59.35 15.67
CA GLN A 38 23.70 -58.64 15.20
C GLN A 38 23.98 -58.83 13.69
N ARG A 39 24.37 -57.73 13.02
CA ARG A 39 25.42 -57.72 11.99
C ARG A 39 25.89 -56.29 11.73
N LYS A 40 27.21 -56.09 11.80
CA LYS A 40 27.93 -54.93 11.25
C LYS A 40 27.96 -55.04 9.73
N SER A 41 27.45 -54.04 9.01
CA SER A 41 27.90 -53.61 7.68
C SER A 41 27.16 -52.35 7.25
N ASP A 42 27.97 -51.39 6.81
CA ASP A 42 27.80 -50.30 5.85
C ASP A 42 26.42 -49.85 5.32
N ALA A 43 26.38 -48.52 5.21
CA ALA A 43 25.71 -47.68 4.20
C ALA A 43 24.27 -47.17 4.45
N THR A 44 24.20 -45.83 4.44
CA THR A 44 23.15 -44.93 3.90
C THR A 44 21.77 -44.85 4.58
N SER A 45 21.50 -43.66 5.17
CA SER A 45 20.17 -43.07 5.43
C SER A 45 20.35 -41.55 5.28
N VAL A 46 19.98 -40.93 4.16
CA VAL A 46 18.66 -40.36 3.81
C VAL A 46 18.08 -39.45 4.90
N GLU A 47 18.59 -38.21 4.96
CA GLU A 47 17.86 -37.05 5.47
C GLU A 47 17.13 -36.38 4.29
N ALA A 48 15.81 -36.48 4.26
CA ALA A 48 14.98 -35.76 3.30
C ALA A 48 14.78 -34.31 3.75
N ALA A 49 15.80 -33.49 3.55
CA ALA A 49 15.68 -32.04 3.56
C ALA A 49 15.16 -31.59 2.18
N VAL A 50 14.07 -30.82 2.14
CA VAL A 50 13.64 -30.10 0.93
C VAL A 50 14.62 -28.93 0.71
N HIS A 51 15.78 -29.27 0.15
CA HIS A 51 16.64 -28.35 -0.56
C HIS A 51 16.03 -28.14 -1.95
N CYS A 52 15.79 -26.88 -2.33
CA CYS A 52 15.78 -26.55 -3.76
C CYS A 52 17.22 -26.75 -4.22
N GLU A 53 17.50 -27.89 -4.84
CA GLU A 53 18.78 -28.13 -5.49
C GLU A 53 19.02 -27.02 -6.50
N PHE A 54 20.12 -26.32 -6.28
CA PHE A 54 20.75 -25.42 -7.21
C PHE A 54 21.41 -26.31 -8.23
N ASP A 55 20.88 -26.39 -9.45
CA ASP A 55 21.61 -26.94 -10.60
C ASP A 55 22.62 -25.88 -11.05
N PRO A 56 23.93 -26.03 -10.75
CA PRO A 56 24.92 -25.23 -11.45
C PRO A 56 25.16 -25.92 -12.79
N LEU A 57 25.25 -25.13 -13.86
CA LEU A 57 25.71 -25.55 -15.21
C LEU A 57 24.60 -25.93 -16.21
N SER A 58 23.79 -24.96 -16.62
CA SER A 58 23.42 -24.84 -18.03
C SER A 58 23.52 -23.37 -18.45
N SER A 59 24.51 -23.07 -19.29
CA SER A 59 25.07 -21.74 -19.51
C SER A 59 24.42 -20.93 -20.64
N THR A 60 23.14 -21.12 -20.95
CA THR A 60 22.60 -20.55 -22.21
C THR A 60 21.43 -19.58 -22.11
N GLN A 61 20.76 -19.40 -20.98
CA GLN A 61 19.94 -18.21 -20.72
C GLN A 61 19.48 -18.23 -19.27
N LEU A 62 19.97 -17.28 -18.47
CA LEU A 62 19.52 -17.10 -17.10
C LEU A 62 18.12 -16.48 -17.11
N GLU A 63 17.11 -17.31 -17.29
CA GLU A 63 15.71 -16.88 -17.24
C GLU A 63 15.37 -16.46 -15.82
N LEU A 64 15.21 -15.15 -15.63
CA LEU A 64 14.81 -14.58 -14.35
C LEU A 64 13.33 -14.89 -14.13
N SER A 65 12.99 -15.82 -13.23
CA SER A 65 11.57 -16.08 -12.92
C SER A 65 10.92 -14.88 -12.23
N ARG A 66 9.59 -14.75 -12.36
CA ARG A 66 8.81 -13.65 -11.74
C ARG A 66 9.11 -13.46 -10.24
N CYS A 67 9.14 -14.56 -9.48
CA CYS A 67 9.43 -14.51 -8.04
C CYS A 67 10.85 -13.99 -7.76
N ARG A 68 11.84 -14.39 -8.58
CA ARG A 68 13.22 -13.90 -8.48
C ARG A 68 13.32 -12.42 -8.87
N ALA A 69 12.59 -11.98 -9.90
CA ALA A 69 12.53 -10.58 -10.31
C ALA A 69 12.00 -9.69 -9.17
N VAL A 70 10.89 -10.10 -8.53
CA VAL A 70 10.32 -9.38 -7.38
C VAL A 70 11.29 -9.34 -6.19
N ALA A 71 11.91 -10.48 -5.85
CA ALA A 71 12.87 -10.56 -4.75
C ALA A 71 14.09 -9.66 -4.98
N LEU A 72 14.65 -9.68 -6.20
CA LEU A 72 15.77 -8.83 -6.61
C LEU A 72 15.42 -7.34 -6.43
N GLN A 73 14.26 -6.89 -6.93
CA GLN A 73 13.86 -5.49 -6.79
C GLN A 73 13.58 -5.09 -5.35
N GLN A 74 12.99 -5.97 -4.53
CA GLN A 74 12.80 -5.70 -3.11
C GLN A 74 14.14 -5.53 -2.38
N GLU A 75 15.12 -6.38 -2.67
CA GLU A 75 16.45 -6.29 -2.07
C GLU A 75 17.18 -5.00 -2.48
N LEU A 76 17.13 -4.62 -3.76
CA LEU A 76 17.63 -3.33 -4.23
C LEU A 76 16.94 -2.15 -3.53
N LEU A 77 15.62 -2.19 -3.39
CA LEU A 77 14.86 -1.14 -2.72
C LEU A 77 15.27 -0.99 -1.25
N VAL A 78 15.45 -2.11 -0.53
CA VAL A 78 15.94 -2.11 0.87
C VAL A 78 17.35 -1.51 0.94
N ALA A 79 18.24 -1.90 0.02
CA ALA A 79 19.61 -1.40 -0.01
C ALA A 79 19.66 0.12 -0.27
N TYR A 80 18.86 0.64 -1.21
CA TYR A 80 18.75 2.09 -1.47
C TYR A 80 18.09 2.88 -0.34
N ARG A 81 17.22 2.24 0.45
CA ARG A 81 16.64 2.86 1.65
C ARG A 81 17.58 2.84 2.86
N SER A 82 18.68 2.10 2.79
CA SER A 82 19.59 1.96 3.93
C SER A 82 20.20 3.30 4.37
N PRO A 83 20.42 3.52 5.68
CA PRO A 83 21.08 4.73 6.18
C PRO A 83 22.50 4.91 5.65
N ALA A 84 23.22 3.81 5.38
CA ALA A 84 24.57 3.85 4.82
C ALA A 84 24.58 4.42 3.39
N PHE A 85 23.69 3.92 2.52
CA PHE A 85 23.53 4.45 1.17
C PHE A 85 23.13 5.94 1.20
N ARG A 86 22.16 6.31 2.03
CA ARG A 86 21.70 7.70 2.17
C ARG A 86 22.79 8.65 2.67
N ARG A 87 23.69 8.20 3.55
CA ARG A 87 24.85 9.00 3.99
C ARG A 87 25.83 9.23 2.85
N LYS A 88 26.22 8.17 2.13
CA LYS A 88 27.10 8.27 0.95
C LYS A 88 26.52 9.13 -0.16
N LEU A 89 25.20 9.10 -0.32
CA LEU A 89 24.48 9.92 -1.28
C LEU A 89 24.52 11.41 -0.93
N LYS A 90 24.44 11.76 0.37
CA LYS A 90 24.54 13.15 0.85
C LYS A 90 25.95 13.73 0.73
N THR A 91 26.98 12.89 0.76
CA THR A 91 28.41 13.28 0.69
C THR A 91 28.91 13.43 -0.74
N LEU A 92 28.08 13.20 -1.76
CA LEU A 92 28.48 13.42 -3.14
C LEU A 92 28.78 14.91 -3.39
N PRO A 93 29.76 15.25 -4.26
CA PRO A 93 30.07 16.63 -4.63
C PRO A 93 28.83 17.38 -5.13
N GLN A 94 28.77 18.69 -4.93
CA GLN A 94 27.65 19.53 -5.39
C GLN A 94 27.72 19.88 -6.89
N ASP A 95 28.93 19.86 -7.46
CA ASP A 95 29.16 20.00 -8.90
C ASP A 95 28.32 18.96 -9.68
N GLU A 96 27.48 19.39 -10.62
CA GLU A 96 26.46 18.54 -11.25
C GLU A 96 27.06 17.30 -11.95
N ASP A 97 28.17 17.48 -12.66
CA ASP A 97 28.85 16.42 -13.40
C ASP A 97 29.51 15.41 -12.45
N LYS A 98 30.24 15.90 -11.45
CA LYS A 98 30.83 15.06 -10.40
C LYS A 98 29.75 14.37 -9.57
N HIS A 99 28.63 15.04 -9.31
CA HIS A 99 27.47 14.50 -8.60
C HIS A 99 26.85 13.34 -9.38
N PHE A 100 26.55 13.52 -10.66
CA PHE A 100 25.95 12.47 -11.49
C PHE A 100 26.88 11.26 -11.65
N ARG A 101 28.18 11.47 -11.89
CA ARG A 101 29.19 10.39 -11.94
C ARG A 101 29.31 9.65 -10.61
N GLY A 102 29.30 10.38 -9.49
CA GLY A 102 29.34 9.81 -8.15
C GLY A 102 28.08 9.02 -7.80
N PHE A 103 26.92 9.55 -8.17
CA PHE A 103 25.62 8.90 -8.00
C PHE A 103 25.53 7.59 -8.77
N ARG A 104 25.91 7.60 -10.05
CA ARG A 104 25.93 6.39 -10.88
C ARG A 104 26.86 5.32 -10.31
N ARG A 105 28.06 5.71 -9.84
CA ARG A 105 29.00 4.80 -9.15
C ARG A 105 28.40 4.21 -7.87
N LEU A 106 27.75 5.04 -7.05
CA LEU A 106 27.15 4.61 -5.80
C LEU A 106 25.98 3.62 -6.03
N VAL A 107 25.10 3.91 -6.97
CA VAL A 107 23.99 3.02 -7.35
C VAL A 107 24.51 1.69 -7.90
N ARG A 108 25.51 1.73 -8.78
CA ARG A 108 26.15 0.55 -9.35
C ARG A 108 26.80 -0.33 -8.30
N GLY A 109 27.50 0.25 -7.32
CA GLY A 109 28.13 -0.50 -6.23
C GLY A 109 27.11 -1.37 -5.47
N VAL A 110 25.95 -0.80 -5.14
CA VAL A 110 24.85 -1.56 -4.51
C VAL A 110 24.32 -2.65 -5.42
N GLN A 111 24.16 -2.38 -6.73
CA GLN A 111 23.66 -3.39 -7.66
C GLN A 111 24.64 -4.57 -7.79
N MET A 112 25.94 -4.29 -7.90
CA MET A 112 26.97 -5.33 -7.99
C MET A 112 27.01 -6.24 -6.74
N GLU A 113 26.67 -5.72 -5.55
CA GLU A 113 26.55 -6.54 -4.34
C GLU A 113 25.32 -7.48 -4.36
N VAL A 114 24.25 -7.09 -5.05
CA VAL A 114 22.97 -7.82 -5.08
C VAL A 114 22.90 -8.81 -6.24
N LEU A 115 23.40 -8.44 -7.42
CA LEU A 115 23.29 -9.20 -8.66
C LEU A 115 23.73 -10.68 -8.57
N PRO A 116 24.90 -11.02 -7.96
CA PRO A 116 25.36 -12.41 -7.87
C PRO A 116 24.38 -13.35 -7.19
N LYS A 117 23.59 -12.85 -6.23
CA LYS A 117 22.58 -13.64 -5.50
C LYS A 117 21.45 -14.13 -6.42
N TYR A 118 21.27 -13.48 -7.56
CA TYR A 118 20.25 -13.80 -8.54
C TYR A 118 20.85 -14.38 -9.82
N GLY A 119 22.12 -14.78 -9.80
CA GLY A 119 22.80 -15.42 -10.92
C GLY A 119 23.28 -14.48 -12.00
N PHE A 120 23.27 -13.17 -11.76
CA PHE A 120 23.91 -12.20 -12.65
C PHE A 120 25.33 -11.92 -12.16
N GLU A 121 26.28 -11.79 -13.06
CA GLU A 121 27.64 -11.41 -12.69
C GLU A 121 27.67 -10.00 -12.06
N ALA A 122 28.58 -9.76 -11.11
CA ALA A 122 28.83 -8.44 -10.51
C ALA A 122 29.63 -7.53 -11.47
N SER A 123 29.18 -7.41 -12.72
CA SER A 123 29.83 -6.68 -13.81
C SER A 123 28.85 -5.74 -14.51
N GLU A 124 29.34 -4.81 -15.34
CA GLU A 124 28.47 -4.00 -16.21
C GLU A 124 27.65 -4.87 -17.17
N GLU A 125 28.22 -6.01 -17.57
CA GLU A 125 27.54 -6.98 -18.41
C GLU A 125 26.41 -7.70 -17.66
N GLY A 126 26.65 -8.12 -16.41
CA GLY A 126 25.59 -8.65 -15.55
C GLY A 126 24.46 -7.64 -15.30
N LEU A 127 24.78 -6.34 -15.16
CA LEU A 127 23.79 -5.26 -15.10
C LEU A 127 22.98 -5.09 -16.39
N ARG A 128 23.61 -5.28 -17.55
CA ARG A 128 22.93 -5.28 -18.86
C ARG A 128 21.98 -6.47 -18.96
N LEU A 129 22.46 -7.68 -18.66
CA LEU A 129 21.66 -8.91 -18.67
C LEU A 129 20.49 -8.84 -17.69
N MET A 130 20.69 -8.30 -16.49
CA MET A 130 19.61 -8.07 -15.54
C MET A 130 18.53 -7.15 -16.14
N ARG A 131 18.91 -6.02 -16.73
CA ARG A 131 17.96 -5.09 -17.36
C ARG A 131 17.22 -5.74 -18.54
N ASP A 132 17.90 -6.53 -19.34
CA ASP A 132 17.29 -7.27 -20.44
C ASP A 132 16.29 -8.31 -19.92
N ALA A 133 16.61 -9.03 -18.84
CA ALA A 133 15.70 -9.96 -18.20
C ALA A 133 14.43 -9.28 -17.62
N PHE A 134 14.54 -8.04 -17.12
CA PHE A 134 13.38 -7.29 -16.64
C PHE A 134 12.42 -6.83 -17.75
N LYS A 135 12.82 -6.85 -19.03
CA LYS A 135 11.93 -6.50 -20.14
C LYS A 135 10.71 -7.43 -20.23
N TRP A 136 10.86 -8.69 -19.81
CA TRP A 136 9.78 -9.67 -19.76
C TRP A 136 8.73 -9.39 -18.68
N PHE A 137 9.00 -8.46 -17.76
CA PHE A 137 8.14 -8.13 -16.62
C PHE A 137 7.58 -6.71 -16.67
N VAL A 138 7.66 -6.02 -17.81
CA VAL A 138 7.17 -4.64 -17.96
C VAL A 138 5.68 -4.54 -17.62
N ASP A 139 4.89 -5.55 -17.98
CA ASP A 139 3.45 -5.59 -17.74
C ASP A 139 3.07 -6.23 -16.38
N ASP A 140 4.04 -6.76 -15.63
CA ASP A 140 3.74 -7.29 -14.29
C ASP A 140 3.49 -6.13 -13.31
N PRO A 141 2.31 -6.05 -12.67
CA PRO A 141 1.94 -4.90 -11.85
C PRO A 141 2.82 -4.77 -10.59
N VAL A 142 3.33 -5.88 -10.05
CA VAL A 142 4.16 -5.87 -8.83
C VAL A 142 5.58 -5.40 -9.16
N VAL A 143 6.17 -5.93 -10.23
CA VAL A 143 7.50 -5.52 -10.72
C VAL A 143 7.47 -4.08 -11.20
N SER A 144 6.43 -3.65 -11.92
CA SER A 144 6.25 -2.26 -12.34
C SER A 144 6.16 -1.30 -11.14
N TYR A 145 5.34 -1.63 -10.14
CA TYR A 145 5.25 -0.85 -8.90
C TYR A 145 6.59 -0.73 -8.15
N LEU A 146 7.33 -1.84 -8.01
CA LEU A 146 8.63 -1.84 -7.35
C LEU A 146 9.67 -1.04 -8.13
N THR A 147 9.69 -1.15 -9.46
CA THR A 147 10.53 -0.35 -10.36
C THR A 147 10.28 1.14 -10.17
N ALA A 148 9.01 1.56 -10.19
CA ALA A 148 8.62 2.95 -9.95
C ALA A 148 8.99 3.42 -8.53
N THR A 149 8.86 2.55 -7.53
CA THR A 149 9.21 2.86 -6.14
C THR A 149 10.73 3.04 -5.96
N ILE A 150 11.54 2.22 -6.63
CA ILE A 150 13.01 2.38 -6.66
C ILE A 150 13.36 3.70 -7.33
N ALA A 151 12.80 3.98 -8.51
CA ALA A 151 13.04 5.23 -9.23
C ALA A 151 12.68 6.46 -8.38
N LYS A 152 11.51 6.45 -7.72
CA LYS A 152 11.10 7.51 -6.80
C LYS A 152 12.04 7.64 -5.60
N THR A 153 12.45 6.52 -5.01
CA THR A 153 13.38 6.52 -3.86
C THR A 153 14.73 7.16 -4.23
N LEU A 154 15.22 6.88 -5.43
CA LEU A 154 16.45 7.46 -5.97
C LEU A 154 16.27 8.93 -6.41
N ALA A 155 15.09 9.29 -6.95
CA ALA A 155 14.79 10.64 -7.41
C ALA A 155 14.55 11.63 -6.27
N SER A 156 13.84 11.23 -5.20
CA SER A 156 13.58 12.10 -4.04
C SER A 156 14.86 12.56 -3.33
N SER A 157 15.96 11.84 -3.50
CA SER A 157 17.29 12.27 -3.06
C SER A 157 17.97 13.26 -4.01
N MET A 158 17.64 13.26 -5.30
CA MET A 158 18.18 14.20 -6.29
C MET A 158 17.37 15.50 -6.38
N GLN A 159 16.05 15.42 -6.21
CA GLN A 159 15.12 16.56 -6.31
C GLN A 159 15.31 17.65 -5.25
N ARG A 160 16.08 17.39 -4.18
CA ARG A 160 16.43 18.42 -3.21
C ARG A 160 17.56 19.34 -3.67
N ARG A 161 18.20 19.08 -4.83
CA ARG A 161 19.45 19.77 -5.21
C ARG A 161 19.61 20.14 -6.70
N CYS A 162 18.85 19.57 -7.62
CA CYS A 162 18.86 19.99 -9.03
C CYS A 162 17.51 20.62 -9.39
N VAL A 163 17.49 21.95 -9.55
CA VAL A 163 16.42 22.66 -10.24
C VAL A 163 16.80 22.64 -11.71
N GLU A 164 15.96 22.00 -12.54
CA GLU A 164 16.06 21.94 -14.01
C GLU A 164 17.24 21.16 -14.63
N GLY A 165 17.09 19.84 -14.73
CA GLY A 165 17.93 19.02 -15.61
C GLY A 165 17.39 17.61 -15.82
N LYS A 166 17.10 17.23 -17.07
CA LYS A 166 16.53 15.93 -17.49
C LYS A 166 17.38 14.75 -16.96
N LEU A 167 16.86 14.03 -15.97
CA LEU A 167 17.49 12.82 -15.43
C LEU A 167 16.53 11.63 -15.58
N LEU A 168 16.69 10.88 -16.67
CA LEU A 168 15.98 9.62 -16.91
C LEU A 168 16.85 8.44 -16.47
N LEU A 169 16.59 7.90 -15.28
CA LEU A 169 17.05 6.57 -14.88
C LEU A 169 16.34 5.52 -15.75
N HIS A 170 16.99 5.08 -16.84
CA HIS A 170 16.46 4.09 -17.77
C HIS A 170 16.51 2.68 -17.16
N LEU A 171 15.45 2.29 -16.44
CA LEU A 171 15.22 0.92 -15.96
C LEU A 171 14.19 0.13 -16.79
N GLY A 172 13.83 0.58 -18.00
CA GLY A 172 12.97 -0.18 -18.92
C GLY A 172 12.90 0.43 -20.33
N PRO A 173 12.48 -0.34 -21.36
CA PRO A 173 12.32 0.17 -22.72
C PRO A 173 11.05 1.04 -22.83
N GLN A 174 11.17 2.18 -23.52
CA GLN A 174 10.05 3.06 -23.88
C GLN A 174 9.38 2.54 -25.16
N PRO A 175 8.03 2.50 -25.24
CA PRO A 175 7.34 2.32 -26.52
C PRO A 175 7.54 3.59 -27.37
N LYS A 176 8.15 3.44 -28.55
CA LYS A 176 8.24 4.52 -29.54
C LYS A 176 6.84 4.82 -30.07
N LEU A 177 6.18 5.84 -29.53
CA LEU A 177 5.02 6.46 -30.18
C LEU A 177 5.49 7.17 -31.45
N ARG A 178 5.35 6.48 -32.58
CA ARG A 178 5.49 7.06 -33.91
C ARG A 178 4.28 7.99 -34.11
N ILE A 179 4.47 9.29 -33.90
CA ILE A 179 3.50 10.31 -34.29
C ILE A 179 3.45 10.28 -35.83
N LEU A 180 2.48 9.56 -36.39
CA LEU A 180 2.11 9.72 -37.79
C LEU A 180 1.40 11.06 -37.93
N ARG A 181 2.15 12.06 -38.38
CA ARG A 181 1.66 13.35 -38.84
C ARG A 181 0.97 13.11 -40.19
N THR A 182 -0.34 12.91 -40.18
CA THR A 182 -1.16 12.87 -41.41
C THR A 182 -1.37 14.29 -41.89
N ALA A 183 -0.54 14.72 -42.83
CA ALA A 183 -0.76 15.92 -43.62
C ALA A 183 -1.37 15.51 -44.97
N ALA A 184 -2.43 16.23 -45.33
CA ALA A 184 -2.89 16.59 -46.67
C ALA A 184 -2.96 15.52 -47.77
N GLN A 185 -4.18 15.32 -48.26
CA GLN A 185 -4.48 14.78 -49.59
C GLN A 185 -3.69 15.49 -50.69
N PRO A 186 -3.40 14.77 -51.79
CA PRO A 186 -3.94 15.25 -53.06
C PRO A 186 -4.63 14.15 -53.90
N GLU A 187 -5.51 14.66 -54.76
CA GLU A 187 -6.33 14.06 -55.82
C GLU A 187 -5.60 13.12 -56.81
N PRO A 188 -6.35 12.33 -57.61
CA PRO A 188 -5.90 11.10 -58.25
C PRO A 188 -5.36 11.31 -59.68
N PRO A 189 -4.66 10.30 -60.24
CA PRO A 189 -4.65 10.14 -61.69
C PRO A 189 -5.22 8.79 -62.14
N THR A 190 -6.13 8.95 -63.09
CA THR A 190 -6.56 8.11 -64.21
C THR A 190 -5.74 6.86 -64.57
N ALA A 191 -6.50 5.83 -64.93
CA ALA A 191 -6.14 4.54 -65.50
C ALA A 191 -5.19 4.55 -66.72
N ARG A 192 -4.35 3.50 -66.82
CA ARG A 192 -4.06 2.78 -68.08
C ARG A 192 -3.31 1.45 -67.87
N ASN A 193 -3.97 0.38 -68.31
CA ASN A 193 -3.54 -0.88 -68.94
C ASN A 193 -2.08 -1.36 -68.87
N GLY A 194 -1.92 -2.68 -68.59
CA GLY A 194 -0.95 -3.54 -69.30
C GLY A 194 -0.16 -4.52 -68.43
N PRO A 195 -0.27 -5.86 -68.62
CA PRO A 195 0.45 -6.87 -67.86
C PRO A 195 1.64 -7.46 -68.65
N SER A 196 2.72 -7.87 -67.96
CA SER A 196 3.49 -9.08 -68.32
C SER A 196 4.72 -9.29 -67.41
N GLN A 197 4.78 -10.50 -66.85
CA GLN A 197 5.93 -11.41 -66.78
C GLN A 197 7.24 -10.98 -66.08
N GLY A 198 7.69 -11.87 -65.19
CA GLY A 198 9.03 -12.45 -65.34
C GLY A 198 9.97 -12.33 -64.15
N GLU A 199 10.01 -13.43 -63.36
CA GLU A 199 11.24 -14.02 -62.79
C GLU A 199 12.01 -13.23 -61.71
N ARG A 200 12.73 -13.81 -60.75
CA ARG A 200 12.98 -15.17 -60.27
C ARG A 200 13.64 -14.99 -58.89
N ASN A 201 13.43 -15.96 -58.01
CA ASN A 201 14.14 -16.14 -56.76
C ASN A 201 15.66 -16.11 -56.94
N PHE A 202 16.40 -15.51 -56.00
CA PHE A 202 17.73 -15.98 -55.65
C PHE A 202 18.00 -15.72 -54.16
N PHE A 203 18.11 -16.81 -53.41
CA PHE A 203 18.49 -16.88 -52.00
C PHE A 203 19.87 -17.57 -51.96
N GLU A 204 20.70 -17.11 -51.01
CA GLU A 204 21.82 -17.80 -50.35
C GLU A 204 23.25 -17.88 -50.95
N LYS A 205 24.18 -17.50 -50.05
CA LYS A 205 25.56 -17.98 -49.79
C LYS A 205 26.67 -17.65 -50.80
N ALA A 206 27.95 -17.51 -50.44
CA ALA A 206 28.76 -17.22 -49.23
C ALA A 206 30.23 -17.50 -49.67
N VAL A 207 31.23 -17.07 -48.87
CA VAL A 207 32.67 -17.45 -48.92
C VAL A 207 33.48 -16.61 -49.94
N GLU A 208 34.65 -16.01 -49.71
CA GLU A 208 35.80 -16.16 -48.79
C GLU A 208 36.56 -14.81 -48.76
N GLU A 209 37.11 -14.32 -47.65
CA GLU A 209 38.55 -14.24 -47.30
C GLU A 209 38.58 -13.35 -46.01
N GLY A 210 39.35 -13.52 -44.93
CA GLY A 210 40.65 -14.14 -44.72
C GLY A 210 41.62 -13.09 -44.12
N ALA A 211 42.09 -13.31 -42.88
CA ALA A 211 43.27 -12.72 -42.20
C ALA A 211 43.17 -11.42 -41.35
N VAL A 212 43.07 -11.63 -40.02
CA VAL A 212 44.01 -11.25 -38.93
C VAL A 212 44.93 -10.01 -39.12
N GLN A 213 44.80 -8.99 -38.25
CA GLN A 213 45.93 -8.42 -37.47
C GLN A 213 45.51 -7.39 -36.39
N ALA A 214 46.08 -7.60 -35.19
CA ALA A 214 46.62 -6.63 -34.22
C ALA A 214 45.84 -5.33 -33.90
N TRP A 215 45.28 -5.25 -32.69
CA TRP A 215 45.00 -3.98 -32.03
C TRP A 215 45.82 -3.87 -30.75
N GLY A 216 46.76 -2.92 -30.78
CA GLY A 216 47.62 -2.55 -29.67
C GLY A 216 46.85 -1.81 -28.58
N LEU A 217 47.34 -2.03 -27.36
CA LEU A 217 47.06 -1.22 -26.18
C LEU A 217 47.56 0.22 -26.38
N PRO A 218 46.87 1.22 -25.82
CA PRO A 218 47.51 2.42 -25.32
C PRO A 218 47.66 2.36 -23.80
N GLU A 219 48.85 2.76 -23.35
CA GLU A 219 49.32 2.95 -21.98
C GLU A 219 48.50 3.99 -21.16
N PRO A 220 48.64 3.98 -19.82
CA PRO A 220 47.87 4.83 -18.91
C PRO A 220 48.37 6.28 -18.87
N TYR A 221 47.44 7.23 -18.85
CA TYR A 221 47.74 8.65 -18.71
C TYR A 221 48.11 9.02 -17.27
N HIS A 222 49.16 9.84 -17.18
CA HIS A 222 49.72 10.50 -16.01
C HIS A 222 48.71 11.40 -15.27
N GLU A 223 48.78 11.37 -13.94
CA GLU A 223 48.22 12.37 -13.04
C GLU A 223 49.10 13.62 -13.09
N GLU A 224 48.57 14.74 -13.59
CA GLU A 224 49.17 16.07 -13.39
C GLU A 224 48.41 16.79 -12.27
N GLU A 225 49.19 17.26 -11.31
CA GLU A 225 48.81 18.16 -10.23
C GLU A 225 48.38 19.51 -10.82
N GLU A 226 47.18 19.99 -10.48
CA GLU A 226 46.74 21.33 -10.85
C GLU A 226 46.63 22.21 -9.59
N GLU A 227 47.45 23.26 -9.62
CA GLU A 227 47.63 24.28 -8.60
C GLU A 227 46.34 25.05 -8.28
N ALA A 228 46.19 25.40 -7.01
CA ALA A 228 45.14 26.25 -6.50
C ALA A 228 45.28 27.68 -7.05
N SER A 229 44.29 28.12 -7.84
CA SER A 229 44.07 29.54 -8.12
C SER A 229 42.93 30.08 -7.24
N GLU A 230 43.27 31.10 -6.45
CA GLU A 230 42.35 31.89 -5.65
C GLU A 230 41.43 32.70 -6.59
N ALA A 231 40.13 32.40 -6.56
CA ALA A 231 39.11 33.21 -7.21
C ALA A 231 38.17 33.80 -6.15
N SER A 232 38.08 35.12 -6.23
CA SER A 232 37.26 36.07 -5.49
C SER A 232 35.81 35.65 -5.28
N VAL A 233 35.37 35.78 -4.02
CA VAL A 233 33.97 35.68 -3.58
C VAL A 233 33.19 36.87 -4.15
N GLU A 234 32.45 36.63 -5.23
CA GLU A 234 31.37 37.51 -5.68
C GLU A 234 30.20 37.42 -4.69
N SER A 235 29.67 38.59 -4.34
CA SER A 235 28.66 38.79 -3.31
C SER A 235 27.33 38.16 -3.74
N GLU A 236 26.74 37.31 -2.88
CA GLU A 236 25.40 36.77 -3.08
C GLU A 236 24.38 37.91 -3.31
N GLU A 237 23.81 37.91 -4.50
CA GLU A 237 22.73 38.79 -4.92
C GLU A 237 21.51 38.55 -4.02
N VAL A 238 21.26 39.47 -3.09
CA VAL A 238 20.09 39.45 -2.21
C VAL A 238 18.84 39.49 -3.09
N GLN A 239 18.17 38.34 -3.23
CA GLN A 239 16.90 38.25 -3.97
C GLN A 239 15.91 39.25 -3.39
N ASP A 240 15.45 40.16 -4.24
CA ASP A 240 14.44 41.16 -3.93
C ASP A 240 13.10 40.48 -3.58
N LEU A 241 12.89 40.23 -2.27
CA LEU A 241 11.69 39.60 -1.69
C LEU A 241 10.39 40.40 -1.96
N THR A 242 10.47 41.54 -2.66
CA THR A 242 9.30 42.34 -3.02
C THR A 242 8.56 41.84 -4.26
N LYS A 243 9.18 41.01 -5.11
CA LYS A 243 8.51 40.44 -6.31
C LYS A 243 7.51 39.36 -5.91
N VAL A 244 6.22 39.68 -5.99
CA VAL A 244 5.13 38.73 -5.76
C VAL A 244 4.99 37.80 -6.97
N PRO A 245 4.98 36.47 -6.79
CA PRO A 245 4.72 35.54 -7.89
C PRO A 245 3.35 35.79 -8.53
N GLU A 246 3.31 35.96 -9.84
CA GLU A 246 2.04 36.04 -10.58
C GLU A 246 1.41 34.65 -10.68
N LEU A 247 0.17 34.51 -10.21
CA LEU A 247 -0.62 33.28 -10.38
C LEU A 247 -1.48 33.39 -11.62
N THR A 248 -1.49 32.34 -12.45
CA THR A 248 -2.55 32.17 -13.45
C THR A 248 -3.85 31.79 -12.76
N LYS A 249 -5.01 32.05 -13.39
CA LYS A 249 -6.32 31.68 -12.84
C LYS A 249 -6.39 30.21 -12.42
N ALA A 250 -5.91 29.30 -13.28
CA ALA A 250 -5.89 27.87 -13.00
C ALA A 250 -5.03 27.52 -11.76
N ARG A 251 -3.88 28.18 -11.58
CA ARG A 251 -3.02 27.98 -10.39
C ARG A 251 -3.65 28.59 -9.13
N ALA A 252 -4.30 29.74 -9.23
CA ALA A 252 -5.05 30.35 -8.12
C ALA A 252 -6.20 29.43 -7.65
N ASP A 253 -6.96 28.86 -8.58
CA ASP A 253 -8.02 27.90 -8.28
C ASP A 253 -7.51 26.60 -7.65
N ALA A 254 -6.37 26.09 -8.11
CA ALA A 254 -5.71 24.93 -7.51
C ALA A 254 -5.26 25.22 -6.07
N LEU A 255 -4.59 26.37 -5.85
CA LEU A 255 -4.15 26.81 -4.53
C LEU A 255 -5.33 26.97 -3.56
N LEU A 256 -6.42 27.60 -3.99
CA LEU A 256 -7.62 27.76 -3.16
C LEU A 256 -8.23 26.42 -2.75
N ARG A 257 -8.32 25.44 -3.66
CA ARG A 257 -8.81 24.09 -3.33
C ARG A 257 -7.92 23.40 -2.28
N GLU A 258 -6.61 23.48 -2.44
CA GLU A 258 -5.67 22.87 -1.50
C GLU A 258 -5.72 23.56 -0.13
N LEU A 259 -5.88 24.89 -0.09
CA LEU A 259 -6.10 25.64 1.16
C LEU A 259 -7.41 25.24 1.85
N VAL A 260 -8.51 25.06 1.11
CA VAL A 260 -9.77 24.55 1.70
C VAL A 260 -9.57 23.18 2.33
N VAL A 261 -8.89 22.26 1.64
CA VAL A 261 -8.60 20.92 2.16
C VAL A 261 -7.71 21.01 3.41
N ALA A 262 -6.67 21.84 3.37
CA ALA A 262 -5.74 22.04 4.48
C ALA A 262 -6.45 22.55 5.75
N PHE A 263 -7.40 23.48 5.61
CA PHE A 263 -8.12 24.07 6.73
C PHE A 263 -9.39 23.32 7.14
N THR A 264 -9.92 22.40 6.33
CA THR A 264 -11.11 21.61 6.69
C THR A 264 -10.81 20.51 7.73
N ASN A 265 -9.54 20.26 8.04
CA ASN A 265 -9.14 19.29 9.05
C ASN A 265 -9.76 19.58 10.44
N ARG A 266 -10.43 18.59 11.03
CA ARG A 266 -11.12 18.71 12.34
C ARG A 266 -10.21 19.19 13.47
N ARG A 267 -8.94 18.76 13.49
CA ARG A 267 -7.96 19.20 14.49
C ARG A 267 -7.61 20.68 14.32
N PHE A 268 -7.46 21.13 13.08
CA PHE A 268 -7.25 22.54 12.78
C PHE A 268 -8.45 23.38 13.22
N GLN A 269 -9.67 22.97 12.83
CA GLN A 269 -10.91 23.66 13.21
C GLN A 269 -11.09 23.76 14.73
N LYS A 270 -10.78 22.68 15.47
CA LYS A 270 -10.81 22.71 16.94
C LYS A 270 -9.80 23.71 17.51
N ASN A 271 -8.60 23.79 16.95
CA ASN A 271 -7.59 24.74 17.40
C ASN A 271 -7.98 26.20 17.07
N VAL A 272 -8.58 26.44 15.91
CA VAL A 272 -9.13 27.76 15.55
C VAL A 272 -10.23 28.17 16.53
N GLN A 273 -11.12 27.24 16.91
CA GLN A 273 -12.16 27.50 17.91
C GLN A 273 -11.59 27.83 19.30
N LEU A 274 -10.51 27.15 19.73
CA LEU A 274 -9.86 27.42 21.01
C LEU A 274 -9.20 28.82 21.09
N LEU A 275 -8.92 29.44 19.94
CA LEU A 275 -8.37 30.80 19.87
C LEU A 275 -9.48 31.88 19.82
N GLY A 276 -10.74 31.48 19.78
CA GLY A 276 -11.89 32.32 19.40
C GLY A 276 -12.59 33.11 20.51
N ASP A 277 -12.00 33.35 21.68
CA ASP A 277 -12.67 34.06 22.79
C ASP A 277 -12.79 35.59 22.59
N GLY A 278 -12.17 36.15 21.53
CA GLY A 278 -12.33 37.56 21.15
C GLY A 278 -13.22 37.70 19.93
N ALA A 279 -14.53 37.94 20.13
CA ALA A 279 -15.50 38.10 19.04
C ALA A 279 -15.12 39.25 18.09
N ARG A 280 -14.51 38.92 16.94
CA ARG A 280 -14.42 39.82 15.78
C ARG A 280 -15.62 39.58 14.86
N PRO A 281 -16.22 40.63 14.27
CA PRO A 281 -17.32 40.46 13.33
C PRO A 281 -16.88 39.62 12.12
N PRO A 282 -17.80 38.84 11.51
CA PRO A 282 -17.52 38.10 10.30
C PRO A 282 -17.05 39.07 9.20
N VAL A 283 -15.98 38.68 8.51
CA VAL A 283 -15.39 39.48 7.44
C VAL A 283 -16.37 39.54 6.27
N ASP A 284 -16.85 40.73 5.96
CA ASP A 284 -17.59 40.98 4.73
C ASP A 284 -16.61 41.17 3.57
N LEU A 285 -16.56 40.16 2.69
CA LEU A 285 -15.66 40.12 1.53
C LEU A 285 -16.01 41.14 0.45
N HIS A 286 -17.24 41.68 0.47
CA HIS A 286 -17.69 42.69 -0.48
C HIS A 286 -17.36 44.12 -0.05
N SER A 287 -17.15 44.36 1.25
CA SER A 287 -16.84 45.71 1.79
C SER A 287 -15.42 45.88 2.32
N ALA A 288 -14.63 44.81 2.42
CA ALA A 288 -13.33 44.85 3.09
C ALA A 288 -12.20 45.48 2.26
N ASN A 289 -11.51 46.42 2.90
CA ASN A 289 -10.17 46.85 2.54
C ASN A 289 -9.19 45.67 2.75
N TRP A 290 -8.95 44.88 1.70
CA TRP A 290 -8.06 43.70 1.65
C TRP A 290 -6.61 43.94 2.11
N GLN A 291 -6.25 45.18 2.44
CA GLN A 291 -4.89 45.60 2.79
C GLN A 291 -4.38 45.05 4.13
N SER A 292 -5.23 44.57 5.04
CA SER A 292 -4.78 44.02 6.32
C SER A 292 -5.29 42.60 6.57
N LEU A 293 -4.60 41.62 6.01
CA LEU A 293 -4.82 40.21 6.39
C LEU A 293 -4.59 39.97 7.89
N ASP A 294 -3.72 40.77 8.53
CA ASP A 294 -3.52 40.75 9.99
C ASP A 294 -4.75 41.21 10.77
N ALA A 295 -5.58 42.08 10.18
CA ALA A 295 -6.86 42.45 10.78
C ALA A 295 -7.91 41.34 10.61
N LEU A 296 -7.79 40.52 9.55
CA LEU A 296 -8.76 39.48 9.20
C LEU A 296 -8.60 38.19 10.03
N LEU A 297 -7.40 37.90 10.52
CA LEU A 297 -7.13 36.70 11.31
C LEU A 297 -6.91 37.09 12.78
N ALA A 298 -7.51 36.34 13.70
CA ALA A 298 -7.22 36.49 15.12
C ALA A 298 -5.74 36.16 15.38
N PRO A 299 -5.06 36.85 16.32
CA PRO A 299 -3.72 36.47 16.76
C PRO A 299 -3.69 34.97 17.12
N GLY A 300 -2.78 34.21 16.51
CA GLY A 300 -2.68 32.75 16.65
C GLY A 300 -3.32 31.93 15.51
N VAL A 301 -4.40 32.39 14.87
CA VAL A 301 -4.98 31.69 13.71
C VAL A 301 -4.03 31.74 12.53
N ALA A 302 -3.34 32.87 12.35
CA ALA A 302 -2.30 33.01 11.34
C ALA A 302 -1.15 32.01 11.54
N GLU A 303 -0.71 31.78 12.79
CA GLU A 303 0.36 30.81 13.10
C GLU A 303 -0.09 29.38 12.81
N LEU A 304 -1.31 29.02 13.19
CA LEU A 304 -1.89 27.71 12.85
C LEU A 304 -2.01 27.52 11.34
N ALA A 305 -2.46 28.55 10.61
CA ALA A 305 -2.59 28.50 9.16
C ALA A 305 -1.21 28.33 8.49
N LEU A 306 -0.19 29.03 8.98
CA LEU A 306 1.18 28.91 8.50
C LEU A 306 1.78 27.54 8.74
N ALA A 307 1.67 27.02 9.97
CA ALA A 307 2.12 25.66 10.29
C ALA A 307 1.47 24.61 9.39
N ARG A 308 0.28 24.90 8.85
CA ARG A 308 -0.40 24.00 7.92
C ARG A 308 -0.07 24.19 6.46
N CYS A 309 0.39 25.38 6.08
CA CYS A 309 0.74 25.73 4.70
C CYS A 309 2.25 25.76 4.44
N GLU A 310 3.10 25.46 5.44
CA GLU A 310 4.56 25.52 5.35
C GLU A 310 5.12 24.76 4.12
N ASP A 311 4.61 23.56 3.86
CA ASP A 311 4.98 22.76 2.68
C ASP A 311 4.21 23.15 1.40
N LEU A 312 3.03 23.76 1.56
CA LEU A 312 2.13 24.08 0.46
C LEU A 312 2.59 25.32 -0.30
N LEU A 313 2.90 26.41 0.42
CA LEU A 313 3.23 27.71 -0.16
C LEU A 313 4.44 27.66 -1.13
N PRO A 314 5.55 26.96 -0.81
CA PRO A 314 6.70 26.87 -1.71
C PRO A 314 6.37 26.25 -3.07
N SER A 315 5.40 25.31 -3.13
CA SER A 315 4.99 24.69 -4.39
C SER A 315 4.31 25.66 -5.38
N TYR A 316 3.81 26.79 -4.87
CA TYR A 316 3.23 27.87 -5.66
C TYR A 316 4.17 29.07 -5.81
N GLY A 317 5.42 28.96 -5.32
CA GLY A 317 6.43 30.02 -5.39
C GLY A 317 6.35 31.05 -4.25
N PHE A 318 5.55 30.80 -3.22
CA PHE A 318 5.45 31.68 -2.05
C PHE A 318 6.32 31.14 -0.91
N ALA A 319 6.87 32.04 -0.09
CA ALA A 319 7.58 31.62 1.11
C ALA A 319 6.64 30.93 2.11
N GLY A 320 7.13 29.91 2.84
CA GLY A 320 6.40 29.25 3.94
C GLY A 320 6.25 30.12 5.20
N THR A 321 6.06 31.44 5.04
CA THR A 321 6.09 32.43 6.12
C THR A 321 4.80 33.24 6.14
N ALA A 322 4.56 34.01 7.22
CA ALA A 322 3.45 34.95 7.31
C ALA A 322 3.39 35.90 6.11
N MET A 323 4.56 36.31 5.61
CA MET A 323 4.67 37.16 4.43
C MET A 323 4.21 36.43 3.16
N GLY A 324 4.59 35.16 2.98
CA GLY A 324 4.15 34.37 1.83
C GLY A 324 2.63 34.16 1.80
N LEU A 325 2.00 33.96 2.96
CA LEU A 325 0.53 33.87 3.03
C LEU A 325 -0.15 35.18 2.61
N ARG A 326 0.43 36.35 2.93
CA ARG A 326 -0.07 37.65 2.43
C ARG A 326 0.12 37.78 0.92
N GLN A 327 1.27 37.35 0.41
CA GLN A 327 1.58 37.38 -1.01
C GLN A 327 0.61 36.50 -1.81
N VAL A 328 0.22 35.33 -1.26
CA VAL A 328 -0.84 34.48 -1.83
C VAL A 328 -2.13 35.27 -2.03
N TRP A 329 -2.60 35.97 -1.00
CA TRP A 329 -3.85 36.73 -1.11
C TRP A 329 -3.76 37.91 -2.08
N ARG A 330 -2.61 38.58 -2.15
CA ARG A 330 -2.35 39.60 -3.18
C ARG A 330 -2.37 39.01 -4.59
N ALA A 331 -1.80 37.83 -4.78
CA ALA A 331 -1.74 37.15 -6.09
C ALA A 331 -3.09 36.56 -6.51
N ILE A 332 -3.94 36.15 -5.57
CA ILE A 332 -5.29 35.61 -5.84
C ILE A 332 -6.31 36.72 -6.14
N ARG A 333 -6.12 37.92 -5.57
CA ARG A 333 -7.08 39.03 -5.64
C ARG A 333 -7.60 39.36 -7.04
N PRO A 334 -6.75 39.53 -8.08
CA PRO A 334 -7.26 39.85 -9.43
C PRO A 334 -8.21 38.77 -9.98
N HIS A 335 -8.01 37.50 -9.60
CA HIS A 335 -8.86 36.39 -10.02
C HIS A 335 -10.18 36.33 -9.26
N VAL A 336 -10.17 36.70 -7.98
CA VAL A 336 -11.39 36.81 -7.16
C VAL A 336 -12.28 37.96 -7.64
N GLU A 337 -11.68 39.10 -8.01
CA GLU A 337 -12.42 40.25 -8.55
C GLU A 337 -12.99 39.96 -9.96
N ALA A 338 -12.32 39.11 -10.75
CA ALA A 338 -12.72 38.78 -12.11
C ALA A 338 -13.71 37.59 -12.22
N ASP A 339 -13.76 36.69 -11.24
CA ASP A 339 -14.57 35.47 -11.31
C ASP A 339 -15.35 35.19 -9.99
N PRO A 340 -16.70 35.25 -10.03
CA PRO A 340 -17.55 34.92 -8.88
C PRO A 340 -17.30 33.53 -8.28
N LEU A 341 -16.90 32.55 -9.10
CA LEU A 341 -16.63 31.20 -8.60
C LEU A 341 -15.32 31.15 -7.79
N THR A 342 -14.31 31.91 -8.21
CA THR A 342 -13.06 32.05 -7.46
C THR A 342 -13.29 32.82 -6.16
N LEU A 343 -14.19 33.80 -6.15
CA LEU A 343 -14.65 34.47 -4.92
C LEU A 343 -15.29 33.49 -3.92
N GLU A 344 -16.18 32.61 -4.37
CA GLU A 344 -16.82 31.62 -3.48
C GLU A 344 -15.79 30.67 -2.83
N LYS A 345 -14.79 30.22 -3.60
CA LYS A 345 -13.69 29.40 -3.07
C LYS A 345 -12.83 30.16 -2.06
N ALA A 346 -12.49 31.42 -2.35
CA ALA A 346 -11.77 32.28 -1.41
C ALA A 346 -12.58 32.51 -0.12
N ALA A 347 -13.90 32.72 -0.25
CA ALA A 347 -14.80 32.82 0.89
C ALA A 347 -14.88 31.53 1.72
N ALA A 348 -14.83 30.37 1.07
CA ALA A 348 -14.77 29.08 1.77
C ALA A 348 -13.49 28.96 2.62
N VAL A 349 -12.33 29.32 2.07
CA VAL A 349 -11.05 29.36 2.82
C VAL A 349 -11.18 30.27 4.05
N LEU A 350 -11.70 31.48 3.87
CA LEU A 350 -11.81 32.46 4.97
C LEU A 350 -12.83 32.03 6.03
N ARG A 351 -13.97 31.44 5.65
CA ARG A 351 -14.92 30.85 6.61
C ARG A 351 -14.26 29.78 7.48
N LYS A 352 -13.37 28.95 6.92
CA LYS A 352 -12.62 27.93 7.67
C LYS A 352 -11.56 28.51 8.60
N LEU A 353 -11.10 29.73 8.37
CA LEU A 353 -10.14 30.42 9.23
C LEU A 353 -10.82 31.22 10.35
N GLN A 354 -12.11 31.48 10.25
CA GLN A 354 -12.85 32.18 11.30
C GLN A 354 -13.29 31.21 12.40
N PRO A 355 -13.17 31.58 13.69
CA PRO A 355 -13.84 30.84 14.75
C PRO A 355 -15.35 30.93 14.51
N HIS A 356 -15.99 29.77 14.34
CA HIS A 356 -17.45 29.74 14.30
C HIS A 356 -17.96 30.17 15.69
N PRO A 357 -18.85 31.17 15.77
CA PRO A 357 -19.50 31.49 17.03
C PRO A 357 -20.14 30.19 17.52
N GLN A 358 -19.76 29.77 18.74
CA GLN A 358 -20.45 28.67 19.39
C GLN A 358 -21.92 29.03 19.32
N GLN A 359 -22.69 28.19 18.63
CA GLN A 359 -24.13 28.36 18.56
C GLN A 359 -24.59 28.19 20.01
N GLU A 360 -24.70 29.31 20.75
CA GLU A 360 -25.16 29.33 22.12
C GLU A 360 -26.56 28.74 22.11
N SER A 361 -26.63 27.45 22.40
CA SER A 361 -27.85 26.72 22.65
C SER A 361 -28.56 27.48 23.77
N LYS A 362 -29.67 28.12 23.37
CA LYS A 362 -30.62 28.86 24.20
C LYS A 362 -31.39 27.92 25.14
N GLU A 363 -30.70 26.99 25.79
CA GLU A 363 -31.20 26.08 26.81
C GLU A 363 -30.39 26.27 28.10
N LYS A 364 -30.40 27.50 28.62
CA LYS A 364 -30.11 27.73 30.03
C LYS A 364 -31.40 27.50 30.79
N GLY A 365 -31.58 26.29 31.31
CA GLY A 365 -32.75 26.02 32.12
C GLY A 365 -32.94 24.64 32.71
N GLU A 366 -32.06 23.64 32.50
CA GLU A 366 -32.22 22.37 33.22
C GLU A 366 -30.91 21.61 33.40
N ARG A 367 -30.91 20.80 34.44
CA ARG A 367 -29.76 20.37 35.23
C ARG A 367 -28.74 19.55 34.44
N ASN A 368 -27.49 19.74 34.85
CA ASN A 368 -26.30 18.93 34.61
C ASN A 368 -26.59 17.42 34.49
N VAL A 369 -26.87 16.97 33.27
CA VAL A 369 -26.82 15.58 32.82
C VAL A 369 -25.98 15.61 31.55
N GLN A 370 -24.87 14.86 31.51
CA GLN A 370 -24.09 14.66 30.29
C GLN A 370 -25.04 14.28 29.15
N PRO A 371 -25.09 15.03 28.03
CA PRO A 371 -25.95 14.64 26.93
C PRO A 371 -25.37 13.37 26.32
N ASP A 372 -26.19 12.34 26.39
CA ASP A 372 -26.08 11.06 25.72
C ASP A 372 -25.83 11.31 24.22
N LEU A 373 -24.56 11.33 23.79
CA LEU A 373 -24.11 11.50 22.40
C LEU A 373 -24.07 10.15 21.63
N GLU A 374 -24.27 9.04 22.33
CA GLU A 374 -24.35 7.68 21.80
C GLU A 374 -25.56 7.38 20.86
N PRO A 375 -26.78 7.92 21.07
CA PRO A 375 -27.94 7.53 20.25
C PRO A 375 -27.83 7.99 18.79
N THR A 376 -26.97 8.96 18.47
CA THR A 376 -26.76 9.44 17.10
C THR A 376 -25.78 8.54 16.34
N ARG A 377 -24.74 8.04 17.00
CA ARG A 377 -23.73 7.18 16.38
C ARG A 377 -24.30 5.80 16.07
N ALA A 378 -25.04 5.20 17.00
CA ALA A 378 -25.68 3.91 16.78
C ALA A 378 -26.70 3.96 15.63
N LYS A 379 -27.50 5.03 15.54
CA LYS A 379 -28.43 5.26 14.42
C LYS A 379 -27.69 5.47 13.10
N ALA A 380 -26.59 6.22 13.10
CA ALA A 380 -25.75 6.43 11.91
C ALA A 380 -25.13 5.12 11.43
N LEU A 381 -24.58 4.31 12.33
CA LEU A 381 -24.04 2.99 12.04
C LEU A 381 -25.11 2.06 11.45
N GLN A 382 -26.28 1.99 12.07
CA GLN A 382 -27.39 1.17 11.57
C GLN A 382 -27.82 1.62 10.16
N ARG A 383 -27.93 2.93 9.92
CA ARG A 383 -28.26 3.48 8.61
C ARG A 383 -27.20 3.13 7.57
N ALA A 384 -25.91 3.20 7.92
CA ALA A 384 -24.79 2.85 7.06
C ALA A 384 -24.77 1.35 6.70
N ILE A 385 -25.06 0.48 7.68
CA ILE A 385 -25.20 -0.98 7.48
C ILE A 385 -26.31 -1.26 6.46
N VAL A 386 -27.50 -0.68 6.65
CA VAL A 386 -28.63 -0.90 5.71
C VAL A 386 -28.29 -0.35 4.32
N LEU A 387 -27.65 0.82 4.24
CA LEU A 387 -27.19 1.40 2.99
C LEU A 387 -26.22 0.46 2.24
N HIS A 388 -25.19 -0.05 2.91
CA HIS A 388 -24.24 -0.99 2.31
C HIS A 388 -24.89 -2.29 1.85
N TRP A 389 -25.83 -2.84 2.64
CA TRP A 389 -26.63 -3.98 2.21
C TRP A 389 -27.40 -3.71 0.91
N LYS A 390 -27.99 -2.52 0.77
CA LYS A 390 -28.70 -2.14 -0.46
C LYS A 390 -27.76 -1.97 -1.66
N ILE A 391 -26.54 -1.48 -1.43
CA ILE A 391 -25.50 -1.48 -2.47
C ILE A 391 -25.17 -2.92 -2.86
N ILE A 392 -24.90 -3.81 -1.90
CA ILE A 392 -24.59 -5.23 -2.16
C ILE A 392 -25.73 -5.93 -2.91
N ASP A 393 -26.99 -5.71 -2.52
CA ASP A 393 -28.16 -6.25 -3.22
C ASP A 393 -28.17 -5.81 -4.70
N GLY A 394 -27.89 -4.53 -4.97
CA GLY A 394 -27.80 -3.99 -6.33
C GLY A 394 -26.63 -4.55 -7.13
N LEU A 395 -25.46 -4.72 -6.49
CA LEU A 395 -24.29 -5.32 -7.10
C LEU A 395 -24.49 -6.82 -7.39
N ASN A 396 -25.22 -7.54 -6.55
CA ASN A 396 -25.55 -8.95 -6.75
C ASN A 396 -26.71 -9.18 -7.73
N ALA A 397 -27.36 -8.12 -8.23
CA ALA A 397 -28.43 -8.26 -9.20
C ALA A 397 -27.92 -8.97 -10.47
N PRO A 398 -28.64 -9.98 -11.02
CA PRO A 398 -28.16 -10.75 -12.17
C PRO A 398 -27.79 -9.89 -13.38
N ARG A 399 -28.52 -8.80 -13.61
CA ARG A 399 -28.23 -7.84 -14.69
C ARG A 399 -26.89 -7.12 -14.48
N PHE A 400 -26.60 -6.72 -13.24
CA PHE A 400 -25.34 -6.07 -12.90
C PHE A 400 -24.17 -7.05 -13.09
N GLN A 401 -24.30 -8.27 -12.55
CA GLN A 401 -23.25 -9.29 -12.67
C GLN A 401 -22.98 -9.71 -14.13
N SER A 402 -24.03 -9.81 -14.96
CA SER A 402 -23.87 -10.04 -16.40
C SER A 402 -23.07 -8.92 -17.06
N ALA A 403 -23.44 -7.65 -16.83
CA ALA A 403 -22.74 -6.51 -17.39
C ALA A 403 -21.29 -6.39 -16.88
N LEU A 404 -21.06 -6.69 -15.60
CA LEU A 404 -19.72 -6.72 -15.02
C LEU A 404 -18.85 -7.77 -15.73
N ASN A 405 -19.36 -8.99 -15.90
CA ASN A 405 -18.66 -10.05 -16.63
C ASN A 405 -18.36 -9.65 -18.09
N ASP A 406 -19.28 -8.98 -18.77
CA ASP A 406 -19.06 -8.49 -20.14
C ASP A 406 -17.93 -7.44 -20.18
N ILE A 407 -17.85 -6.55 -19.19
CA ILE A 407 -16.74 -5.59 -19.05
C ILE A 407 -15.41 -6.32 -18.86
N HIS A 408 -15.35 -7.34 -17.98
CA HIS A 408 -14.14 -8.13 -17.75
C HIS A 408 -13.68 -8.91 -18.99
N ARG A 409 -14.62 -9.42 -19.79
CA ARG A 409 -14.29 -10.15 -21.03
C ARG A 409 -13.82 -9.23 -22.15
N THR A 410 -14.35 -8.01 -22.20
CA THR A 410 -14.14 -7.09 -23.33
C THR A 410 -12.91 -6.20 -23.14
N PHE A 411 -12.62 -5.80 -21.90
CA PHE A 411 -11.62 -4.77 -21.63
C PHE A 411 -10.51 -5.29 -20.71
N SER A 412 -9.26 -4.94 -21.04
CA SER A 412 -8.15 -5.16 -20.12
C SER A 412 -8.39 -4.34 -18.84
N PRO A 413 -8.21 -4.93 -17.65
CA PRO A 413 -8.31 -4.25 -16.36
C PRO A 413 -7.45 -3.00 -16.19
N SER A 414 -6.31 -2.94 -16.90
CA SER A 414 -5.42 -1.78 -16.90
C SER A 414 -5.83 -0.70 -17.90
N SER A 415 -6.83 -0.97 -18.75
CA SER A 415 -7.30 -0.01 -19.74
C SER A 415 -8.15 1.09 -19.11
N ALA A 416 -8.02 2.31 -19.64
CA ALA A 416 -8.87 3.43 -19.23
C ALA A 416 -10.37 3.16 -19.51
N GLU A 417 -10.65 2.39 -20.57
CA GLU A 417 -11.99 1.95 -20.96
C GLU A 417 -12.63 1.04 -19.91
N PHE A 418 -11.89 0.06 -19.39
CA PHE A 418 -12.37 -0.78 -18.28
C PHE A 418 -12.80 0.06 -17.09
N GLY A 419 -11.94 1.00 -16.66
CA GLY A 419 -12.25 1.89 -15.54
C GLY A 419 -13.47 2.78 -15.80
N ARG A 420 -13.65 3.28 -17.03
CA ARG A 420 -14.83 4.09 -17.40
C ARG A 420 -16.12 3.27 -17.35
N ARG A 421 -16.14 2.11 -18.00
CA ARG A 421 -17.32 1.22 -18.05
C ARG A 421 -17.70 0.69 -16.68
N LEU A 422 -16.72 0.33 -15.85
CA LEU A 422 -16.98 -0.10 -14.48
C LEU A 422 -17.61 1.04 -13.65
N ARG A 423 -17.13 2.28 -13.80
CA ARG A 423 -17.74 3.44 -13.13
C ARG A 423 -19.18 3.68 -13.59
N GLU A 424 -19.46 3.66 -14.89
CA GLU A 424 -20.82 3.78 -15.44
C GLU A 424 -21.75 2.72 -14.85
N LEU A 425 -21.28 1.47 -14.79
CA LEU A 425 -22.04 0.35 -14.22
C LEU A 425 -22.30 0.54 -12.71
N LEU A 426 -21.27 0.91 -11.94
CA LEU A 426 -21.40 1.23 -10.51
C LEU A 426 -22.37 2.38 -10.24
N GLN A 427 -22.30 3.43 -11.06
CA GLN A 427 -23.16 4.61 -10.94
C GLN A 427 -24.64 4.22 -11.06
N SER A 428 -24.99 3.27 -11.92
CA SER A 428 -26.36 2.77 -12.04
C SER A 428 -26.93 2.16 -10.74
N VAL A 429 -26.07 1.59 -9.88
CA VAL A 429 -26.46 1.08 -8.56
C VAL A 429 -26.55 2.23 -7.55
N TYR A 430 -25.59 3.15 -7.58
CA TYR A 430 -25.59 4.33 -6.71
C TYR A 430 -26.80 5.24 -6.95
N GLU A 431 -27.23 5.42 -8.21
CA GLU A 431 -28.42 6.19 -8.58
C GLU A 431 -29.70 5.67 -7.92
N GLN A 432 -29.79 4.36 -7.73
CA GLN A 432 -30.97 3.73 -7.13
C GLN A 432 -30.96 3.80 -5.60
N VAL A 433 -29.76 3.79 -5.00
CA VAL A 433 -29.58 3.58 -3.56
C VAL A 433 -29.30 4.89 -2.84
N LEU A 434 -28.29 5.66 -3.25
CA LEU A 434 -27.76 6.82 -2.50
C LEU A 434 -28.79 7.92 -2.21
N PRO A 435 -29.68 8.33 -3.14
CA PRO A 435 -30.67 9.36 -2.88
C PRO A 435 -31.62 9.02 -1.73
N ARG A 436 -31.92 7.73 -1.54
CA ARG A 436 -32.79 7.26 -0.43
C ARG A 436 -32.15 7.46 0.95
N TYR A 437 -30.84 7.68 0.98
CA TYR A 437 -30.06 7.92 2.19
C TYR A 437 -29.54 9.36 2.26
N GLY A 438 -30.02 10.25 1.40
CA GLY A 438 -29.69 11.68 1.43
C GLY A 438 -28.31 12.02 0.85
N TYR A 439 -27.75 11.15 0.01
CA TYR A 439 -26.53 11.43 -0.73
C TYR A 439 -26.89 11.70 -2.19
N SER A 440 -26.27 12.71 -2.81
CA SER A 440 -26.33 12.90 -4.26
C SER A 440 -25.46 11.86 -4.97
N VAL A 441 -25.68 11.70 -6.27
CA VAL A 441 -25.04 10.67 -7.10
C VAL A 441 -23.93 11.25 -7.99
N ASP A 442 -23.73 12.56 -7.90
CA ASP A 442 -22.60 13.24 -8.50
C ASP A 442 -21.30 12.97 -7.71
N GLU A 443 -20.18 13.46 -8.24
CA GLU A 443 -18.87 13.27 -7.61
C GLU A 443 -18.84 13.79 -6.17
N ASP A 444 -19.47 14.94 -5.91
CA ASP A 444 -19.54 15.55 -4.58
C ASP A 444 -20.34 14.67 -3.60
N GLY A 445 -21.49 14.14 -4.01
CA GLY A 445 -22.28 13.23 -3.19
C GLY A 445 -21.59 11.90 -2.88
N LEU A 446 -20.81 11.38 -3.83
CA LEU A 446 -19.97 10.21 -3.62
C LEU A 446 -18.82 10.48 -2.65
N VAL A 447 -18.23 11.68 -2.71
CA VAL A 447 -17.21 12.12 -1.73
C VAL A 447 -17.83 12.26 -0.34
N ASP A 448 -19.00 12.87 -0.21
CA ASP A 448 -19.72 12.99 1.05
C ASP A 448 -20.10 11.63 1.64
N TYR A 449 -20.54 10.70 0.78
CA TYR A 449 -20.75 9.30 1.16
C TYR A 449 -19.46 8.65 1.66
N ALA A 450 -18.36 8.76 0.90
CA ALA A 450 -17.08 8.15 1.27
C ALA A 450 -16.54 8.71 2.60
N MET A 451 -16.68 10.02 2.82
CA MET A 451 -16.29 10.69 4.06
C MET A 451 -17.14 10.23 5.24
N ALA A 452 -18.47 10.17 5.08
CA ALA A 452 -19.39 9.70 6.11
C ALA A 452 -19.14 8.22 6.48
N MET A 453 -18.82 7.38 5.49
CA MET A 453 -18.50 5.97 5.72
C MET A 453 -17.10 5.80 6.33
N GLY A 454 -16.13 6.64 5.99
CA GLY A 454 -14.75 6.56 6.48
C GLY A 454 -14.66 6.51 8.01
N GLU A 455 -15.47 7.30 8.71
CA GLU A 455 -15.53 7.29 10.19
C GLU A 455 -16.14 5.99 10.76
N LEU A 456 -17.06 5.38 10.02
CA LEU A 456 -17.80 4.19 10.43
C LEU A 456 -17.14 2.87 9.99
N LEU A 457 -16.24 2.91 9.00
CA LEU A 457 -15.48 1.73 8.52
C LEU A 457 -14.55 1.13 9.58
N ALA A 458 -14.35 1.77 10.73
CA ALA A 458 -13.70 1.15 11.88
C ALA A 458 -14.57 0.04 12.51
N GLU A 459 -15.89 0.08 12.31
CA GLU A 459 -16.83 -0.88 12.86
C GLU A 459 -16.79 -2.23 12.12
N PRO A 460 -16.69 -3.38 12.82
CA PRO A 460 -16.52 -4.69 12.19
C PRO A 460 -17.60 -5.04 11.16
N ASP A 461 -18.87 -4.74 11.45
CA ASP A 461 -19.99 -5.09 10.58
C ASP A 461 -19.92 -4.36 9.23
N LEU A 462 -19.56 -3.07 9.24
CA LEU A 462 -19.34 -2.31 8.02
C LEU A 462 -18.10 -2.78 7.25
N GLN A 463 -17.06 -3.24 7.93
CA GLN A 463 -15.90 -3.82 7.25
C GLN A 463 -16.28 -5.09 6.49
N VAL A 464 -17.08 -5.98 7.09
CA VAL A 464 -17.57 -7.19 6.42
C VAL A 464 -18.38 -6.82 5.17
N LEU A 465 -19.20 -5.77 5.24
CA LEU A 465 -19.98 -5.30 4.09
C LEU A 465 -19.11 -4.64 3.02
N ALA A 466 -18.13 -3.79 3.39
CA ALA A 466 -17.19 -3.21 2.45
C ALA A 466 -16.34 -4.29 1.73
N ILE A 467 -15.92 -5.31 2.48
CA ILE A 467 -15.27 -6.51 1.94
C ILE A 467 -16.21 -7.25 0.97
N SER A 468 -17.49 -7.36 1.29
CA SER A 468 -18.48 -8.01 0.45
C SER A 468 -18.71 -7.25 -0.85
N ILE A 469 -18.76 -5.90 -0.80
CA ILE A 469 -18.79 -5.04 -2.00
C ILE A 469 -17.56 -5.31 -2.86
N ASP A 470 -16.36 -5.23 -2.28
CA ASP A 470 -15.12 -5.44 -3.03
C ASP A 470 -15.03 -6.87 -3.61
N SER A 471 -15.49 -7.87 -2.86
CA SER A 471 -15.58 -9.26 -3.32
C SER A 471 -16.60 -9.44 -4.44
N THR A 472 -17.70 -8.68 -4.43
CA THR A 472 -18.74 -8.74 -5.47
C THR A 472 -18.24 -8.10 -6.77
N LEU A 473 -17.47 -7.01 -6.65
CA LEU A 473 -16.84 -6.34 -7.78
C LEU A 473 -15.63 -7.10 -8.32
N SER A 474 -14.88 -7.75 -7.45
CA SER A 474 -13.71 -8.56 -7.81
C SER A 474 -14.10 -9.99 -8.21
N GLY A 475 -15.29 -10.46 -7.85
CA GLY A 475 -15.75 -11.84 -8.04
C GLY A 475 -15.88 -12.25 -9.52
N ALA A 476 -15.99 -11.29 -10.43
CA ALA A 476 -15.94 -11.55 -11.87
C ALA A 476 -14.52 -11.86 -12.39
N TRP A 477 -13.49 -11.69 -11.56
CA TRP A 477 -12.12 -12.12 -11.84
C TRP A 477 -11.81 -13.54 -11.35
N VAL A 478 -12.79 -14.43 -11.34
CA VAL A 478 -12.46 -15.84 -11.50
C VAL A 478 -12.00 -15.98 -12.96
N VAL A 479 -10.76 -15.55 -13.21
CA VAL A 479 -10.00 -16.06 -14.33
C VAL A 479 -10.08 -17.57 -14.12
N GLU A 480 -10.72 -18.27 -15.05
CA GLU A 480 -10.49 -19.69 -15.31
C GLU A 480 -9.02 -19.88 -15.75
N ASP A 481 -8.08 -19.31 -15.01
CA ASP A 481 -6.80 -19.93 -14.85
C ASP A 481 -7.16 -21.20 -14.10
N THR A 482 -7.42 -22.25 -14.87
CA THR A 482 -7.30 -23.63 -14.47
C THR A 482 -5.92 -23.76 -13.85
N TYR A 483 -5.84 -23.40 -12.58
CA TYR A 483 -4.69 -23.60 -11.71
C TYR A 483 -4.61 -25.11 -11.56
N GLU A 484 -3.89 -25.76 -12.47
CA GLU A 484 -3.21 -27.02 -12.19
C GLU A 484 -2.16 -26.71 -11.10
N ALA A 485 -2.64 -26.46 -9.89
CA ALA A 485 -1.80 -26.14 -8.77
C ALA A 485 -1.09 -27.41 -8.33
N SER A 486 0.18 -27.51 -8.73
CA SER A 486 1.12 -28.44 -8.11
C SER A 486 1.05 -28.29 -6.58
N ALA A 487 0.81 -29.40 -5.87
CA ALA A 487 0.75 -29.42 -4.42
C ALA A 487 1.99 -28.75 -3.81
N GLY A 488 1.79 -27.60 -3.15
CA GLY A 488 2.89 -26.80 -2.57
C GLY A 488 2.96 -25.34 -3.03
N GLN A 489 2.07 -24.93 -3.95
CA GLN A 489 2.05 -23.54 -4.38
C GLN A 489 1.73 -22.57 -3.22
N ARG A 490 2.60 -21.57 -3.07
CA ARG A 490 2.50 -20.53 -2.04
C ARG A 490 1.43 -19.51 -2.44
N LEU A 491 0.52 -19.19 -1.52
CA LEU A 491 -0.47 -18.14 -1.77
C LEU A 491 0.22 -16.78 -1.83
N SER A 492 -0.15 -15.97 -2.83
CA SER A 492 0.23 -14.56 -2.88
C SER A 492 -0.49 -13.77 -1.78
N ARG A 493 -0.04 -12.55 -1.48
CA ARG A 493 -0.73 -11.64 -0.54
C ARG A 493 -2.23 -11.53 -0.89
N GLY A 494 -2.54 -11.29 -2.17
CA GLY A 494 -3.93 -11.19 -2.64
C GLY A 494 -4.70 -12.51 -2.51
N GLY A 495 -4.04 -13.66 -2.72
CA GLY A 495 -4.62 -14.98 -2.44
C GLY A 495 -5.00 -15.17 -0.98
N VAL A 496 -4.11 -14.77 -0.06
CA VAL A 496 -4.38 -14.83 1.40
C VAL A 496 -5.51 -13.89 1.81
N VAL A 497 -5.53 -12.65 1.30
CA VAL A 497 -6.61 -11.70 1.59
C VAL A 497 -7.97 -12.22 1.09
N ARG A 498 -8.04 -12.74 -0.15
CA ARG A 498 -9.28 -13.36 -0.68
C ARG A 498 -9.74 -14.55 0.17
N LEU A 499 -8.81 -15.46 0.49
CA LEU A 499 -9.07 -16.61 1.36
C LEU A 499 -9.65 -16.21 2.71
N LEU A 500 -9.04 -15.21 3.37
CA LEU A 500 -9.48 -14.73 4.67
C LEU A 500 -10.84 -14.01 4.59
N ARG A 501 -11.08 -13.22 3.54
CA ARG A 501 -12.38 -12.57 3.34
C ARG A 501 -13.51 -13.57 3.10
N GLU A 502 -13.24 -14.63 2.35
CA GLU A 502 -14.22 -15.70 2.14
C GLU A 502 -14.54 -16.45 3.45
N HIS A 503 -13.52 -16.71 4.28
CA HIS A 503 -13.73 -17.23 5.64
C HIS A 503 -14.54 -16.27 6.51
N LEU A 504 -14.25 -14.97 6.44
CA LEU A 504 -14.97 -13.94 7.20
C LEU A 504 -16.46 -13.94 6.85
N VAL A 505 -16.80 -13.96 5.56
CA VAL A 505 -18.19 -14.04 5.08
C VAL A 505 -18.86 -15.34 5.54
N ALA A 506 -18.21 -16.49 5.33
CA ALA A 506 -18.77 -17.78 5.70
C ALA A 506 -19.00 -17.91 7.22
N PHE A 507 -18.07 -17.42 8.03
CA PHE A 507 -18.23 -17.42 9.48
C PHE A 507 -19.23 -16.38 9.97
N SER A 508 -19.51 -15.32 9.21
CA SER A 508 -20.54 -14.34 9.57
C SER A 508 -21.98 -14.84 9.37
N ASP A 509 -22.16 -16.02 8.76
CA ASP A 509 -23.49 -16.59 8.53
C ASP A 509 -24.29 -16.78 9.84
N LYS A 510 -25.57 -16.41 9.81
CA LYS A 510 -26.44 -16.43 10.99
C LYS A 510 -26.61 -17.83 11.57
N SER A 511 -26.72 -18.85 10.71
CA SER A 511 -26.85 -20.23 11.16
C SER A 511 -25.56 -20.73 11.81
N PHE A 512 -24.40 -20.35 11.24
CA PHE A 512 -23.09 -20.64 11.82
C PHE A 512 -22.93 -19.96 13.19
N GLN A 513 -23.23 -18.66 13.28
CA GLN A 513 -23.13 -17.89 14.53
C GLN A 513 -24.05 -18.42 15.62
N LYS A 514 -25.25 -18.91 15.28
CA LYS A 514 -26.14 -19.59 16.25
C LYS A 514 -25.48 -20.83 16.85
N ARG A 515 -24.71 -21.59 16.07
CA ARG A 515 -23.96 -22.76 16.57
C ARG A 515 -22.75 -22.35 17.41
N VAL A 516 -22.01 -21.29 17.01
CA VAL A 516 -20.92 -20.73 17.83
C VAL A 516 -21.45 -20.27 19.19
N TRP A 517 -22.61 -19.61 19.21
CA TRP A 517 -23.28 -19.19 20.43
C TRP A 517 -23.69 -20.38 21.31
N ALA A 518 -24.25 -21.45 20.72
CA ALA A 518 -24.59 -22.66 21.47
C ALA A 518 -23.34 -23.32 22.10
N LEU A 519 -22.20 -23.33 21.41
CA LEU A 519 -20.92 -23.81 21.99
C LEU A 519 -20.45 -22.94 23.16
N ARG A 520 -20.64 -21.62 23.07
CA ARG A 520 -20.31 -20.68 24.16
C ARG A 520 -21.21 -20.91 25.38
N GLU A 521 -22.50 -21.12 25.17
CA GLU A 521 -23.45 -21.35 26.26
C GLU A 521 -23.17 -22.68 26.98
N ALA A 522 -22.84 -23.73 26.23
CA ALA A 522 -22.45 -25.02 26.80
C ALA A 522 -21.15 -24.94 27.64
N MET A 523 -20.29 -23.97 27.37
CA MET A 523 -19.03 -23.74 28.09
C MET A 523 -19.21 -22.88 29.36
N ARG A 524 -20.30 -22.14 29.51
CA ARG A 524 -20.55 -21.30 30.71
C ARG A 524 -20.61 -22.11 32.01
N THR A 525 -20.86 -23.41 31.94
CA THR A 525 -20.86 -24.32 33.09
C THR A 525 -19.49 -24.95 33.37
N GLY A 526 -18.46 -24.64 32.58
CA GLY A 526 -17.09 -25.17 32.72
C GLY A 526 -16.15 -24.24 33.51
N PRO A 527 -14.90 -24.67 33.76
CA PRO A 527 -13.87 -23.85 34.40
C PRO A 527 -13.56 -22.59 33.57
N GLU A 528 -13.46 -21.43 34.23
CA GLU A 528 -13.26 -20.12 33.57
C GLU A 528 -11.93 -19.98 32.80
N ASP A 529 -10.96 -20.89 32.94
CA ASP A 529 -9.63 -20.69 32.36
C ASP A 529 -9.48 -21.12 30.89
N ASP A 530 -10.50 -21.74 30.27
CA ASP A 530 -10.37 -22.36 28.94
C ASP A 530 -11.06 -21.63 27.77
N PHE A 531 -11.32 -20.32 27.90
CA PHE A 531 -11.93 -19.52 26.83
C PHE A 531 -11.11 -19.47 25.51
N LEU A 532 -9.84 -19.87 25.55
CA LEU A 532 -9.02 -20.06 24.36
C LEU A 532 -9.49 -21.24 23.49
N HIS A 533 -10.12 -22.25 24.09
CA HIS A 533 -10.46 -23.53 23.47
C HIS A 533 -11.94 -23.88 23.63
N LEU A 534 -12.83 -23.12 22.99
CA LEU A 534 -14.22 -23.53 22.78
C LEU A 534 -14.25 -24.95 22.20
N ALA A 535 -14.63 -25.94 23.00
CA ALA A 535 -14.70 -27.34 22.60
C ALA A 535 -15.64 -27.47 21.39
N GLY A 536 -15.24 -28.23 20.37
CA GLY A 536 -15.99 -28.37 19.12
C GLY A 536 -15.90 -27.18 18.16
N ARG A 537 -15.30 -26.03 18.54
CA ARG A 537 -15.13 -24.87 17.62
C ARG A 537 -14.32 -25.23 16.38
N LYS A 538 -13.27 -26.04 16.55
CA LYS A 538 -12.42 -26.51 15.46
C LYS A 538 -13.22 -27.31 14.44
N ASP A 539 -14.03 -28.26 14.89
CA ASP A 539 -14.85 -29.10 14.01
C ASP A 539 -15.95 -28.27 13.35
N LEU A 540 -16.54 -27.33 14.09
CA LEU A 540 -17.49 -26.37 13.57
C LEU A 540 -16.90 -25.55 12.41
N ALA A 541 -15.73 -24.94 12.62
CA ALA A 541 -15.04 -24.16 11.59
C ALA A 541 -14.75 -25.03 10.35
N MET A 542 -14.26 -26.26 10.56
CA MET A 542 -13.94 -27.19 9.47
C MET A 542 -15.12 -27.51 8.56
N THR A 543 -16.37 -27.44 9.04
CA THR A 543 -17.55 -27.63 8.15
C THR A 543 -17.58 -26.63 6.99
N LEU A 544 -17.12 -25.40 7.22
CA LEU A 544 -17.01 -24.37 6.19
C LEU A 544 -15.65 -24.43 5.49
N GLN A 545 -14.56 -24.65 6.23
CA GLN A 545 -13.22 -24.71 5.65
C GLN A 545 -13.08 -25.83 4.62
N ARG A 546 -13.80 -26.96 4.78
CA ARG A 546 -13.87 -28.03 3.77
C ARG A 546 -14.37 -27.55 2.41
N THR A 547 -15.23 -26.55 2.37
CA THR A 547 -15.74 -25.96 1.12
C THR A 547 -14.85 -24.84 0.58
N ILE A 548 -14.13 -24.13 1.45
CA ILE A 548 -13.34 -22.96 1.06
C ILE A 548 -11.91 -23.35 0.65
N LEU A 549 -11.23 -24.17 1.46
CA LEU A 549 -9.81 -24.51 1.27
C LEU A 549 -9.48 -25.08 -0.13
N PRO A 550 -10.30 -25.97 -0.73
CA PRO A 550 -10.03 -26.49 -2.07
C PRO A 550 -9.94 -25.40 -3.15
N LYS A 551 -10.69 -24.30 -3.02
CA LYS A 551 -10.67 -23.18 -3.97
C LYS A 551 -9.31 -22.47 -4.02
N TYR A 552 -8.48 -22.66 -2.99
CA TYR A 552 -7.14 -22.08 -2.86
C TYR A 552 -6.06 -23.17 -2.91
N CYS A 553 -6.40 -24.35 -3.45
CA CYS A 553 -5.48 -25.49 -3.59
C CYS A 553 -4.93 -25.98 -2.25
N LEU A 554 -5.71 -25.81 -1.18
CA LEU A 554 -5.41 -26.33 0.15
C LEU A 554 -6.30 -27.55 0.42
N LYS A 555 -5.77 -28.54 1.14
CA LYS A 555 -6.52 -29.76 1.46
C LYS A 555 -7.76 -29.43 2.30
N PRO A 556 -8.92 -30.07 2.07
CA PRO A 556 -10.14 -29.86 2.86
C PRO A 556 -10.09 -30.59 4.22
N ASP A 557 -8.94 -30.58 4.89
CA ASP A 557 -8.71 -31.27 6.16
C ASP A 557 -7.97 -30.35 7.14
N HIS A 558 -7.69 -30.85 8.34
CA HIS A 558 -6.97 -30.06 9.33
C HIS A 558 -5.53 -29.73 8.89
N ARG A 559 -4.92 -30.53 8.00
CA ARG A 559 -3.58 -30.26 7.48
C ARG A 559 -3.62 -29.07 6.53
N GLY A 560 -4.63 -28.98 5.67
CA GLY A 560 -4.84 -27.81 4.81
C GLY A 560 -5.23 -26.55 5.58
N ALA A 561 -6.00 -26.67 6.66
CA ALA A 561 -6.26 -25.56 7.57
C ALA A 561 -4.97 -25.07 8.26
N TYR A 562 -4.10 -26.00 8.69
CA TYR A 562 -2.78 -25.65 9.20
C TYR A 562 -1.90 -24.97 8.14
N SER A 563 -1.88 -25.52 6.91
CA SER A 563 -1.20 -24.89 5.78
C SER A 563 -1.73 -23.48 5.48
N MET A 564 -3.05 -23.25 5.56
CA MET A 564 -3.64 -21.92 5.47
C MET A 564 -3.01 -20.97 6.51
N PHE A 565 -2.96 -21.37 7.78
CA PHE A 565 -2.40 -20.52 8.83
C PHE A 565 -0.92 -20.20 8.59
N LEU A 566 -0.12 -21.16 8.09
CA LEU A 566 1.27 -20.89 7.70
C LEU A 566 1.37 -19.91 6.53
N GLN A 567 0.48 -19.99 5.53
CA GLN A 567 0.46 -19.01 4.44
C GLN A 567 0.04 -17.62 4.94
N CYS A 568 -0.92 -17.55 5.86
CA CYS A 568 -1.36 -16.31 6.50
C CYS A 568 -0.24 -15.69 7.36
N ALA A 569 0.48 -16.49 8.13
CA ALA A 569 1.56 -16.04 9.02
C ALA A 569 2.62 -15.23 8.26
N ARG A 570 2.93 -15.60 7.01
CA ARG A 570 3.90 -14.89 6.16
C ARG A 570 3.54 -13.44 5.86
N PHE A 571 2.26 -13.09 5.96
CA PHE A 571 1.74 -11.76 5.72
C PHE A 571 1.13 -11.17 7.00
N ILE A 572 1.42 -11.69 8.19
CA ILE A 572 0.77 -11.24 9.44
C ILE A 572 1.16 -9.80 9.83
N PHE A 573 2.31 -9.30 9.36
CA PHE A 573 2.69 -7.88 9.50
C PHE A 573 1.91 -6.94 8.57
N ASP A 574 1.16 -7.49 7.61
CA ASP A 574 0.22 -6.69 6.82
C ASP A 574 -1.00 -6.34 7.70
N PRO A 575 -1.31 -5.04 7.86
CA PRO A 575 -2.38 -4.61 8.76
C PRO A 575 -3.78 -5.06 8.31
N GLU A 576 -3.99 -5.33 7.02
CA GLU A 576 -5.23 -5.88 6.51
C GLU A 576 -5.38 -7.35 6.90
N VAL A 577 -4.34 -8.16 6.69
CA VAL A 577 -4.32 -9.59 7.05
C VAL A 577 -4.51 -9.78 8.56
N ALA A 578 -3.78 -9.01 9.38
CA ALA A 578 -3.93 -9.07 10.84
C ALA A 578 -5.35 -8.74 11.31
N ARG A 579 -5.98 -7.74 10.69
CA ARG A 579 -7.35 -7.32 10.99
C ARG A 579 -8.36 -8.40 10.61
N LEU A 580 -8.22 -8.99 9.41
CA LEU A 580 -9.08 -10.07 8.95
C LEU A 580 -9.00 -11.30 9.87
N ILE A 581 -7.79 -11.71 10.26
CA ILE A 581 -7.59 -12.83 11.20
C ILE A 581 -8.23 -12.51 12.55
N THR A 582 -8.07 -11.29 13.05
CA THR A 582 -8.70 -10.86 14.31
C THR A 582 -10.22 -10.92 14.23
N ALA A 583 -10.80 -10.45 13.12
CA ALA A 583 -12.25 -10.46 12.90
C ALA A 583 -12.80 -11.90 12.77
N ILE A 584 -12.12 -12.76 12.02
CA ILE A 584 -12.43 -14.20 11.91
C ILE A 584 -12.40 -14.87 13.29
N ASN A 585 -11.36 -14.62 14.09
CA ASN A 585 -11.24 -15.21 15.42
C ASN A 585 -12.39 -14.76 16.35
N ARG A 586 -12.82 -13.50 16.26
CA ARG A 586 -14.00 -13.01 16.99
C ARG A 586 -15.29 -13.73 16.55
N LEU A 587 -15.49 -13.92 15.24
CA LEU A 587 -16.64 -14.68 14.71
C LEU A 587 -16.60 -16.16 15.11
N LEU A 588 -15.41 -16.72 15.29
CA LEU A 588 -15.23 -18.07 15.84
C LEU A 588 -15.45 -18.12 17.36
N GLY A 589 -15.79 -16.99 17.98
CA GLY A 589 -16.13 -16.90 19.38
C GLY A 589 -14.94 -16.64 20.32
N MET A 590 -13.77 -16.25 19.80
CA MET A 590 -12.64 -15.85 20.64
C MET A 590 -12.83 -14.46 21.23
N GLU A 591 -12.49 -14.31 22.51
CA GLU A 591 -12.38 -13.01 23.17
C GLU A 591 -11.31 -12.12 22.52
N PRO A 592 -11.42 -10.78 22.58
CA PRO A 592 -10.46 -9.87 21.96
C PRO A 592 -9.01 -10.09 22.41
N ALA A 593 -8.78 -10.41 23.69
CA ALA A 593 -7.46 -10.70 24.23
C ALA A 593 -6.88 -12.00 23.64
N ALA A 594 -7.70 -13.04 23.53
CA ALA A 594 -7.34 -14.32 22.93
C ALA A 594 -7.02 -14.17 21.43
N ALA A 595 -7.85 -13.40 20.69
CA ALA A 595 -7.60 -13.13 19.27
C ALA A 595 -6.29 -12.37 19.07
N LYS A 596 -5.96 -11.41 19.94
CA LYS A 596 -4.67 -10.69 19.93
C LYS A 596 -3.50 -11.63 20.22
N ALA A 597 -3.61 -12.49 21.23
CA ALA A 597 -2.59 -13.48 21.55
C ALA A 597 -2.35 -14.45 20.38
N PHE A 598 -3.40 -14.84 19.66
CA PHE A 598 -3.29 -15.67 18.46
C PHE A 598 -2.49 -14.96 17.35
N VAL A 599 -2.76 -13.69 17.08
CA VAL A 599 -1.99 -12.89 16.10
C VAL A 599 -0.52 -12.78 16.51
N GLN A 600 -0.25 -12.56 17.80
CA GLN A 600 1.13 -12.54 18.33
C GLN A 600 1.83 -13.89 18.15
N ARG A 601 1.11 -15.00 18.31
CA ARG A 601 1.67 -16.34 18.05
C ARG A 601 2.02 -16.54 16.58
N LEU A 602 1.17 -16.07 15.65
CA LEU A 602 1.49 -16.11 14.22
C LEU A 602 2.69 -15.22 13.87
N GLN A 603 2.84 -14.06 14.52
CA GLN A 603 4.02 -13.19 14.39
C GLN A 603 5.29 -13.92 14.84
N ALA A 604 5.27 -14.56 16.01
CA ALA A 604 6.40 -15.34 16.51
C ALA A 604 6.80 -16.48 15.55
N LEU A 605 5.82 -17.21 15.01
CA LEU A 605 6.08 -18.25 14.00
C LEU A 605 6.74 -17.68 12.73
N GLN A 606 6.37 -16.47 12.31
CA GLN A 606 7.02 -15.83 11.18
C GLN A 606 8.48 -15.44 11.52
N GLU A 607 8.72 -14.92 12.71
CA GLU A 607 10.07 -14.56 13.17
C GLU A 607 10.99 -15.78 13.30
N GLU A 608 10.47 -16.91 13.80
CA GLU A 608 11.19 -18.19 13.88
C GLU A 608 11.49 -18.78 12.49
N ALA A 609 10.57 -18.61 11.53
CA ALA A 609 10.72 -19.14 10.17
C ALA A 609 11.69 -18.32 9.29
N VAL A 610 12.08 -17.11 9.71
CA VAL A 610 13.15 -16.35 9.03
C VAL A 610 14.48 -16.86 9.58
N PRO A 611 15.24 -17.68 8.83
CA PRO A 611 16.51 -18.21 9.33
C PRO A 611 17.39 -17.04 9.74
N ALA A 612 18.00 -17.16 10.93
CA ALA A 612 18.86 -16.16 11.56
C ALA A 612 20.14 -15.91 10.73
N CYS A 613 19.99 -15.32 9.55
CA CYS A 613 21.08 -15.01 8.62
C CYS A 613 21.93 -13.83 9.13
N LYS A 614 21.67 -13.34 10.35
CA LYS A 614 22.33 -12.18 10.96
C LYS A 614 23.44 -12.52 11.96
N SER A 615 23.60 -13.76 12.42
CA SER A 615 24.58 -14.10 13.47
C SER A 615 25.97 -14.53 12.98
N ARG A 616 26.20 -14.72 11.67
CA ARG A 616 27.50 -15.17 11.14
C ARG A 616 28.53 -14.05 10.87
N ARG A 617 28.23 -12.79 11.24
CA ARG A 617 29.09 -11.61 10.97
C ARG A 617 29.91 -11.10 12.16
N GLN A 618 29.87 -11.75 13.33
CA GLN A 618 30.66 -11.36 14.51
C GLN A 618 31.79 -12.34 14.88
N ARG A 619 32.14 -13.27 13.98
CA ARG A 619 33.33 -14.13 14.12
C ARG A 619 34.09 -14.21 12.78
N VAL A 620 34.63 -13.09 12.34
CA VAL A 620 35.83 -13.02 11.48
C VAL A 620 36.59 -11.77 11.89
#